data_AF-A0A4D4M282-F1
#
_entry.id   AF-A0A4D4M282-F1
#
_cell.length_a   1.000
_cell.length_b   1.000
_cell.length_c   1.000
_cell.angle_alpha   90.00
_cell.angle_beta   90.00
_cell.angle_gamma   90.00
#
_symmetry.space_group_name_H-M   'P 1'
#
loop_
_entity.id
_entity.type
_entity.pdbx_description
1 polymer ?
#
loop_
_entity_poly.entity_id
_entity_poly.type
_entity_poly.pdbx_seq_one_letter_code
_entity_poly.pdbx_strand_id
1 'polypeptide(L)'
;MTAPVVPVPWRAALTRGLRRAAAPWTSTTLLSNIGRIPYALDFGDTAGRARAVWFSAPARMPRGLTVTTASTAGRLHLALRWSRTLLSHGDGAHLRDLFEQSLHATQERHP
;
A
#
# COMPACT_ATOMS: atom_id res chain seq x y z
N MET A 1 -30.33 17.48 25.29
CA MET A 1 -30.21 16.27 24.45
C MET A 1 -30.42 16.67 22.99
N THR A 2 -29.40 16.62 22.14
CA THR A 2 -29.56 16.92 20.71
C THR A 2 -30.15 15.69 20.01
N ALA A 3 -31.46 15.70 19.78
CA ALA A 3 -32.11 14.65 19.00
C ALA A 3 -31.53 14.66 17.56
N PRO A 4 -31.15 13.50 17.01
CA PRO A 4 -30.63 13.44 15.64
C PRO A 4 -31.71 13.89 14.66
N VAL A 5 -31.45 14.98 13.93
CA VAL A 5 -32.39 15.65 13.01
C VAL A 5 -32.84 14.74 11.85
N VAL A 6 -32.09 13.67 11.56
CA VAL A 6 -32.39 12.76 10.46
C VAL A 6 -32.06 11.30 10.79
N PRO A 7 -32.80 10.33 10.21
CA PRO A 7 -32.54 8.91 10.38
C PRO A 7 -31.10 8.51 10.00
N VAL A 8 -30.54 7.53 10.73
CA VAL A 8 -29.23 6.94 10.44
C VAL A 8 -29.05 6.50 8.97
N PRO A 9 -30.01 5.82 8.30
CA PRO A 9 -29.80 5.41 6.90
C PRO A 9 -29.62 6.61 5.95
N TRP A 10 -30.28 7.73 6.24
CA TRP A 10 -30.18 8.95 5.41
C TRP A 10 -28.81 9.60 5.56
N ARG A 11 -28.32 9.73 6.80
CA ARG A 11 -26.96 10.19 7.06
C ARG A 11 -25.92 9.28 6.42
N ALA A 12 -26.12 7.96 6.47
CA ALA A 12 -25.24 6.99 5.84
C ALA A 12 -25.25 7.10 4.31
N ALA A 13 -26.41 7.31 3.69
CA ALA A 13 -26.52 7.53 2.25
C ALA A 13 -25.81 8.83 1.83
N LEU A 14 -26.06 9.94 2.54
CA LEU A 14 -25.45 11.24 2.25
C LEU A 14 -23.93 11.21 2.39
N THR A 15 -23.41 10.63 3.47
CA THR A 15 -21.95 10.50 3.68
C THR A 15 -21.29 9.60 2.64
N ARG A 16 -21.93 8.49 2.23
CA ARG A 16 -21.43 7.65 1.14
C ARG A 16 -21.46 8.37 -0.21
N GLY A 17 -22.53 9.11 -0.49
CA GLY A 17 -22.70 9.92 -1.71
C GLY A 17 -21.61 10.98 -1.83
N LEU A 18 -21.45 11.79 -0.78
CA LEU A 18 -20.42 12.82 -0.71
C LEU A 18 -19.01 12.23 -0.86
N ARG A 19 -18.73 11.11 -0.17
CA ARG A 19 -17.43 10.42 -0.28
C ARG A 19 -17.16 9.92 -1.70
N ARG A 20 -18.17 9.44 -2.43
CA ARG A 20 -18.04 9.01 -3.83
C ARG A 20 -17.83 10.20 -4.75
N ALA A 21 -18.57 11.29 -4.56
CA ALA A 21 -18.43 12.51 -5.34
C ALA A 21 -17.04 13.16 -5.16
N ALA A 22 -16.49 13.11 -3.94
CA ALA A 22 -15.16 13.63 -3.65
C ALA A 22 -14.02 12.66 -4.04
N ALA A 23 -14.30 11.38 -4.28
CA ALA A 23 -13.28 10.36 -4.53
C ALA A 23 -12.30 10.69 -5.70
N PRO A 24 -12.74 11.31 -6.81
CA PRO A 24 -11.85 11.76 -7.87
C PRO A 24 -10.89 12.88 -7.48
N TRP A 25 -11.16 13.63 -6.40
CA TRP A 25 -10.31 14.72 -5.91
C TRP A 25 -9.49 14.32 -4.69
N THR A 26 -9.84 13.24 -3.99
CA THR A 26 -9.10 12.74 -2.83
C THR A 26 -8.05 11.72 -3.26
N SER A 27 -6.77 12.10 -3.18
CA SER A 27 -5.67 11.14 -3.24
C SER A 27 -5.61 10.36 -1.93
N THR A 28 -5.49 9.04 -2.01
CA THR A 28 -5.35 8.19 -0.81
C THR A 28 -4.12 7.34 -0.92
N THR A 29 -3.31 7.32 0.14
CA THR A 29 -2.13 6.46 0.23
C THR A 29 -2.30 5.44 1.34
N LEU A 30 -2.14 4.16 1.01
CA LEU A 30 -2.06 3.07 1.98
C LEU A 30 -0.61 2.66 2.14
N LEU A 31 -0.11 2.68 3.37
CA LEU A 31 1.18 2.12 3.73
C LEU A 31 0.95 0.85 4.54
N SER A 32 1.48 -0.27 4.07
CA SER A 32 1.38 -1.56 4.75
C SER A 32 2.77 -2.15 4.92
N ASN A 33 3.14 -2.45 6.16
CA ASN A 33 4.36 -3.18 6.46
C ASN A 33 3.97 -4.54 7.05
N ILE A 34 4.15 -5.60 6.27
CA ILE A 34 3.94 -6.99 6.69
C ILE A 34 5.01 -7.42 7.72
N GLY A 35 6.15 -6.74 7.73
CA GLY A 35 7.28 -7.07 8.58
C GLY A 35 8.08 -8.26 8.04
N ARG A 36 8.76 -8.96 8.95
CA ARG A 36 9.61 -10.11 8.63
C ARG A 36 8.77 -11.38 8.58
N ILE A 37 8.82 -12.09 7.47
CA ILE A 37 8.27 -13.43 7.34
C ILE A 37 9.27 -14.39 8.00
N PRO A 38 8.92 -15.03 9.14
CA PRO A 38 9.91 -15.70 9.97
C PRO A 38 10.32 -17.08 9.45
N TYR A 39 9.51 -17.71 8.59
CA TYR A 39 9.79 -19.03 8.03
C TYR A 39 10.21 -18.93 6.57
N ALA A 40 11.18 -19.79 6.19
CA ALA A 40 11.48 -20.03 4.80
C ALA A 40 10.26 -20.71 4.18
N LEU A 41 9.64 -20.08 3.17
CA LEU A 41 8.60 -20.69 2.35
C LEU A 41 9.26 -21.77 1.48
N ASP A 42 9.48 -22.93 2.08
CA ASP A 42 10.13 -24.09 1.51
C ASP A 42 9.04 -25.08 1.07
N PHE A 43 9.02 -25.39 -0.23
CA PHE A 43 8.00 -26.23 -0.84
C PHE A 43 8.52 -27.65 -1.12
N GLY A 44 9.60 -28.05 -0.46
CA GLY A 44 10.20 -29.38 -0.56
C GLY A 44 11.11 -29.54 -1.78
N ASP A 45 11.63 -30.75 -1.98
CA ASP A 45 12.74 -31.00 -2.91
C ASP A 45 12.41 -30.72 -4.39
N THR A 46 11.13 -30.81 -4.77
CA THR A 46 10.68 -30.64 -6.16
C THR A 46 10.38 -29.18 -6.51
N ALA A 47 9.88 -28.38 -5.57
CA ALA A 47 9.47 -26.99 -5.80
C ALA A 47 10.43 -25.97 -5.17
N GLY A 48 11.28 -26.39 -4.24
CA GLY A 48 12.34 -25.61 -3.63
C GLY A 48 11.88 -24.46 -2.73
N ARG A 49 12.80 -23.54 -2.46
CA ARG A 49 12.60 -22.42 -1.54
C ARG A 49 12.23 -21.11 -2.26
N ALA A 50 11.22 -20.41 -1.75
CA ALA A 50 10.88 -19.08 -2.22
C ALA A 50 12.02 -18.08 -1.94
N ARG A 51 12.46 -17.37 -2.98
CA ARG A 51 13.47 -16.30 -2.88
C ARG A 51 12.88 -14.93 -2.60
N ALA A 52 11.59 -14.76 -2.88
CA ALA A 52 10.87 -13.50 -2.70
C ALA A 52 9.38 -13.79 -2.51
N VAL A 53 8.71 -12.90 -1.76
CA VAL A 53 7.26 -12.92 -1.59
C VAL A 53 6.74 -11.53 -1.88
N TRP A 54 5.74 -11.43 -2.75
CA TRP A 54 5.15 -10.18 -3.16
C TRP A 54 3.73 -10.06 -2.62
N PHE A 55 3.46 -8.98 -1.90
CA PHE A 55 2.12 -8.64 -1.42
C PHE A 55 1.66 -7.37 -2.10
N SER A 56 0.44 -7.35 -2.62
CA SER A 56 -0.17 -6.13 -3.12
C SER A 56 -1.43 -5.86 -2.33
N ALA A 57 -1.42 -4.85 -1.48
CA ALA A 57 -2.65 -4.38 -0.87
C ALA A 57 -3.50 -3.62 -1.91
N PRO A 58 -4.84 -3.64 -1.77
CA PRO A 58 -5.72 -2.94 -2.70
C PRO A 58 -5.45 -1.43 -2.69
N ALA A 59 -5.45 -0.81 -3.88
CA ALA A 59 -5.39 0.64 -4.03
C ALA A 59 -6.80 1.19 -4.22
N ARG A 60 -7.21 2.18 -3.42
CA ARG A 60 -8.56 2.73 -3.48
C ARG A 60 -8.73 3.59 -4.74
N MET A 61 -9.67 3.25 -5.60
CA MET A 61 -9.92 4.00 -6.82
C MET A 61 -10.76 5.27 -6.58
N PRO A 62 -10.64 6.29 -7.46
CA PRO A 62 -9.81 6.33 -8.65
C PRO A 62 -8.39 6.88 -8.41
N ARG A 63 -8.05 7.48 -7.27
CA ARG A 63 -6.72 8.12 -7.02
C ARG A 63 -5.95 7.46 -5.86
N GLY A 64 -5.82 6.14 -5.90
CA GLY A 64 -5.15 5.36 -4.86
C GLY A 64 -3.68 5.11 -5.15
N LEU A 65 -2.86 5.17 -4.10
CA LEU A 65 -1.49 4.67 -4.04
C LEU A 65 -1.39 3.68 -2.86
N THR A 66 -0.67 2.59 -3.06
CA THR A 66 -0.38 1.62 -2.02
C THR A 66 1.10 1.27 -2.07
N VAL A 67 1.73 1.36 -0.90
CA VAL A 67 3.11 0.97 -0.65
C VAL A 67 3.07 -0.21 0.31
N THR A 68 3.55 -1.38 -0.13
CA THR A 68 3.58 -2.59 0.70
C THR A 68 5.00 -3.08 0.84
N THR A 69 5.45 -3.26 2.08
CA THR A 69 6.78 -3.79 2.40
C THR A 69 6.67 -5.13 3.11
N ALA A 70 7.52 -6.07 2.75
CA ALA A 70 7.70 -7.34 3.46
C ALA A 70 9.19 -7.70 3.44
N SER A 71 9.68 -8.39 4.47
CA SER A 71 11.05 -8.90 4.48
C SER A 71 11.08 -10.42 4.53
N THR A 72 11.86 -11.03 3.66
CA THR A 72 12.17 -12.47 3.69
C THR A 72 13.61 -12.70 3.24
N ALA A 73 14.24 -13.77 3.73
CA ALA A 73 15.61 -14.16 3.37
C ALA A 73 16.64 -13.00 3.46
N GLY A 74 16.49 -12.11 4.45
CA GLY A 74 17.41 -10.97 4.65
C GLY A 74 17.26 -9.84 3.63
N ARG A 75 16.21 -9.85 2.80
CA ARG A 75 15.91 -8.81 1.82
C ARG A 75 14.62 -8.09 2.17
N LEU A 76 14.54 -6.81 1.80
CA LEU A 76 13.30 -6.02 1.84
C LEU A 76 12.66 -6.07 0.45
N HIS A 77 11.40 -6.46 0.40
CA HIS A 77 10.58 -6.50 -0.80
C HIS A 77 9.59 -5.34 -0.75
N LEU A 78 9.65 -4.48 -1.76
CA LEU A 78 8.75 -3.34 -1.93
C LEU A 78 7.80 -3.60 -3.10
N ALA A 79 6.50 -3.50 -2.86
CA ALA A 79 5.48 -3.51 -3.90
C ALA A 79 4.77 -2.15 -3.92
N LEU A 80 4.79 -1.51 -5.08
CA LEU A 80 4.08 -0.26 -5.34
C LEU A 80 2.90 -0.54 -6.27
N ARG A 81 1.71 -0.09 -5.87
CA ARG A 81 0.49 -0.17 -6.70
C ARG A 81 -0.19 1.19 -6.71
N TRP A 82 -0.50 1.70 -7.89
CA TRP A 82 -1.12 3.01 -8.02
C TRP A 82 -2.19 3.05 -9.10
N SER A 83 -3.05 4.06 -9.05
CA SER A 83 -3.92 4.43 -10.15
C SER A 83 -3.19 5.26 -11.19
N ARG A 84 -3.43 4.97 -12.46
CA ARG A 84 -2.91 5.76 -13.59
C ARG A 84 -3.45 7.19 -13.66
N THR A 85 -4.55 7.49 -12.98
CA THR A 85 -5.05 8.88 -12.87
C THR A 85 -4.24 9.69 -11.85
N LEU A 86 -3.57 9.00 -10.92
CA LEU A 86 -2.73 9.60 -9.88
C LEU A 86 -1.29 9.75 -10.36
N LEU A 87 -0.68 8.66 -10.86
CA LEU A 87 0.71 8.62 -11.32
C LEU A 87 0.81 7.92 -12.68
N SER A 88 1.65 8.45 -13.56
CA SER A 88 2.00 7.80 -14.83
C SER A 88 2.88 6.56 -14.59
N HIS A 89 3.28 5.87 -15.66
CA HIS A 89 4.19 4.73 -15.53
C HIS A 89 5.61 5.18 -15.15
N GLY A 90 6.08 6.32 -15.67
CA GLY A 90 7.40 6.88 -15.34
C GLY A 90 7.49 7.33 -13.89
N ASP A 91 6.40 7.87 -13.34
CA ASP A 91 6.33 8.28 -11.94
C ASP A 91 6.49 7.10 -10.97
N GLY A 92 6.05 5.91 -11.36
CA GLY A 92 6.24 4.69 -10.57
C GLY A 92 7.71 4.27 -10.46
N ALA A 93 8.46 4.39 -11.56
CA ALA A 93 9.91 4.14 -11.55
C ALA A 93 10.62 5.18 -10.68
N HIS A 94 10.27 6.46 -10.83
CA HIS A 94 10.84 7.52 -10.01
C HIS A 94 10.55 7.34 -8.51
N LEU A 95 9.33 6.93 -8.15
CA LEU A 95 8.95 6.66 -6.76
C LEU A 95 9.76 5.50 -6.16
N ARG A 96 10.02 4.45 -6.95
CA ARG A 96 10.91 3.35 -6.53
C ARG A 96 12.31 3.87 -6.25
N ASP A 97 12.86 4.70 -7.14
CA ASP A 97 14.23 5.22 -7.00
C ASP A 97 14.35 6.17 -5.80
N LEU A 98 13.32 6.98 -5.52
CA LEU A 98 13.26 7.80 -4.31
C LEU A 98 13.20 6.96 -3.03
N PHE A 99 12.47 5.84 -3.06
CA PHE A 99 12.41 4.93 -1.92
C PHE A 99 13.78 4.29 -1.66
N GLU A 100 14.46 3.82 -2.71
CA GLU A 100 15.82 3.28 -2.61
C GLU A 100 16.81 4.32 -2.06
N GLN A 101 16.76 5.55 -2.56
CA GLN A 101 17.58 6.66 -2.03
C GLN A 101 17.29 6.93 -0.56
N SER A 102 16.00 6.95 -0.17
CA SER A 102 15.58 7.19 1.21
C SER A 102 16.01 6.06 2.15
N LEU A 103 15.95 4.80 1.68
CA LEU A 103 16.46 3.65 2.41
C LEU A 103 17.96 3.77 2.64
N HIS A 104 18.74 4.11 1.60
CA HIS A 104 20.18 4.31 1.73
C HIS A 104 20.52 5.46 2.67
N ALA A 105 19.80 6.58 2.59
CA ALA A 105 20.02 7.73 3.46
C ALA A 105 19.69 7.44 4.94
N THR A 106 18.71 6.56 5.19
CA THR A 106 18.26 6.19 6.54
C THR A 106 18.94 4.92 7.05
N GLN A 107 19.84 4.31 6.26
CA GLN A 107 20.64 3.18 6.70
C GLN A 107 21.66 3.69 7.71
N GLU A 108 21.25 3.81 8.97
CA GLU A 108 22.19 4.01 10.06
C GLU A 108 23.21 2.86 10.02
N ARG A 109 24.47 3.24 10.09
CA ARG A 109 25.58 2.30 10.17
C ARG A 109 25.50 1.65 11.54
N HIS A 110 24.71 0.59 11.66
CA HIS A 110 24.71 -0.24 12.85
C HIS A 110 26.16 -0.69 13.11
N PRO A 111 26.76 -0.33 14.26
CA PRO A 111 28.10 -0.77 14.63
C PRO A 111 28.17 -2.28 14.87
#